data_AF-A0A1W6K3A8-F1
#
_entry.id   AF-A0A1W6K3A8-F1
#
_cell.length_a   1.000
_cell.length_b   1.000
_cell.length_c   1.000
_cell.angle_alpha   90.00
_cell.angle_beta   90.00
_cell.angle_gamma   90.00
#
_symmetry.space_group_name_H-M   'P 1'
#
loop_
_entity.id
_entity.type
_entity.pdbx_description
1 polymer ?
#
loop_
_entity_poly.entity_id
_entity_poly.type
_entity_poly.pdbx_seq_one_letter_code
_entity_poly.pdbx_strand_id
1 'polypeptide(L)'
;MAKGAIIGIIVVLIILGALYYVYTNGYFYSVNITGVYITFDNKTIFSHISVSYYNSSISIHGGQEYTIPINLTNNGLFSIEISSVSVSSPFTLVSATPIPYTLGHGQSVVLDVVIKAPMSSYTGNIDIYINGTNTL
;
A
#
# COMPACT_ATOMS: atom_id res chain seq x y z
N MET A 1 -10.52 1.76 -51.58
CA MET A 1 -11.14 1.49 -50.27
C MET A 1 -12.26 2.50 -50.07
N ALA A 2 -13.49 2.07 -49.78
CA ALA A 2 -14.60 3.01 -49.55
C ALA A 2 -14.29 3.87 -48.30
N LYS A 3 -14.56 5.18 -48.35
CA LYS A 3 -14.28 6.10 -47.23
C LYS A 3 -14.85 5.60 -45.88
N GLY A 4 -16.01 4.95 -45.92
CA GLY A 4 -16.62 4.32 -44.73
C GLY A 4 -15.81 3.17 -44.12
N ALA A 5 -15.10 2.40 -44.93
CA ALA A 5 -14.25 1.31 -44.43
C ALA A 5 -13.01 1.85 -43.69
N ILE A 6 -12.42 2.94 -44.18
CA ILE A 6 -11.28 3.61 -43.52
C ILE A 6 -11.72 4.17 -42.16
N ILE A 7 -12.86 4.88 -42.13
CA ILE A 7 -13.43 5.41 -40.88
C ILE A 7 -13.73 4.28 -39.89
N GLY A 8 -14.33 3.19 -40.36
CA GLY A 8 -14.62 2.02 -39.52
C GLY A 8 -13.36 1.42 -38.88
N ILE A 9 -12.27 1.28 -39.64
CA ILE A 9 -10.99 0.77 -39.12
C ILE A 9 -10.42 1.71 -38.06
N ILE A 10 -10.43 3.03 -38.29
CA ILE A 10 -9.92 4.01 -37.32
C ILE A 10 -10.68 3.90 -36.00
N VAL A 11 -12.02 3.81 -36.05
CA VAL A 11 -12.85 3.67 -34.84
C VAL A 11 -12.50 2.40 -34.07
N VAL A 12 -12.32 1.27 -34.76
CA VAL A 12 -11.94 0.00 -34.11
C VAL A 12 -10.58 0.10 -33.43
N LEU A 13 -9.58 0.71 -34.08
CA LEU A 13 -8.25 0.88 -33.50
C LEU A 13 -8.27 1.78 -32.25
N ILE A 14 -9.07 2.84 -32.26
CA ILE A 14 -9.25 3.71 -31.09
C ILE A 14 -9.86 2.91 -29.93
N ILE A 15 -10.90 2.12 -30.19
CA ILE A 15 -11.55 1.29 -29.16
C ILE A 15 -10.57 0.25 -28.60
N LEU A 16 -9.81 -0.45 -29.46
CA LEU A 16 -8.81 -1.42 -29.01
C LEU A 16 -7.70 -0.76 -28.20
N GLY A 17 -7.23 0.42 -28.61
CA GLY A 17 -6.24 1.20 -27.85
C GLY A 17 -6.77 1.60 -26.47
N ALA A 18 -8.01 2.07 -26.39
CA ALA A 18 -8.66 2.40 -25.12
C ALA A 18 -8.82 1.17 -24.22
N LEU A 19 -9.32 0.06 -24.76
CA LEU A 19 -9.46 -1.21 -24.02
C LEU A 19 -8.11 -1.71 -23.51
N TYR A 20 -7.07 -1.66 -24.35
CA TYR A 20 -5.72 -2.03 -23.97
C TYR A 20 -5.19 -1.16 -22.82
N TYR A 21 -5.37 0.16 -22.92
CA TYR A 21 -4.97 1.09 -21.86
C TYR A 21 -5.70 0.80 -20.54
N VAL A 22 -7.02 0.62 -20.57
CA VAL A 22 -7.82 0.33 -19.38
C VAL A 22 -7.42 -1.01 -18.76
N TYR A 23 -7.07 -2.01 -19.58
CA TYR A 23 -6.59 -3.30 -19.14
C TYR A 23 -5.21 -3.25 -18.47
N THR A 24 -4.23 -2.58 -19.08
CA THR A 24 -2.86 -2.51 -18.54
C THR A 24 -2.77 -1.66 -17.27
N ASN A 25 -3.66 -0.68 -17.12
CA ASN A 25 -3.82 0.07 -15.87
C ASN A 25 -4.74 -0.62 -14.86
N GLY A 26 -5.23 -1.83 -15.14
CA GLY A 26 -5.93 -2.68 -14.16
C GLY A 26 -7.34 -2.22 -13.76
N TYR A 27 -7.96 -1.29 -14.49
CA TYR A 27 -9.31 -0.78 -14.23
C TYR A 27 -10.44 -1.84 -14.34
N PHE A 28 -10.16 -3.01 -14.93
CA PHE A 28 -11.09 -4.14 -14.96
C PHE A 28 -11.14 -4.93 -13.63
N TYR A 29 -10.22 -4.67 -12.72
CA TYR A 29 -10.13 -5.34 -11.43
C TYR A 29 -10.51 -4.38 -10.31
N SER A 30 -11.33 -4.84 -9.37
CA SER A 30 -11.63 -4.11 -8.13
C SER A 30 -10.91 -4.72 -6.96
N VAL A 31 -10.20 -3.89 -6.20
CA VAL A 31 -9.46 -4.27 -5.00
C VAL A 31 -10.03 -3.51 -3.82
N ASN A 32 -10.76 -4.23 -2.97
CA ASN A 32 -11.43 -3.71 -1.79
C ASN A 32 -10.71 -4.20 -0.54
N ILE A 33 -9.90 -3.34 0.05
CA ILE A 33 -9.27 -3.60 1.34
C ILE A 33 -10.29 -3.25 2.43
N THR A 34 -10.70 -4.22 3.23
CA THR A 34 -11.71 -4.08 4.29
C THR A 34 -11.09 -3.84 5.67
N GLY A 35 -9.77 -3.92 5.78
CA GLY A 35 -9.03 -3.66 7.01
C GLY A 35 -7.53 -3.56 6.74
N VAL A 36 -6.87 -2.65 7.45
CA VAL A 36 -5.42 -2.51 7.51
C VAL A 36 -4.97 -2.88 8.92
N TYR A 37 -4.23 -3.97 9.05
CA TYR A 37 -3.70 -4.42 10.33
C TYR A 37 -2.20 -4.17 10.39
N ILE A 38 -1.74 -3.65 11.51
CA ILE A 38 -0.32 -3.39 11.76
C ILE A 38 0.16 -4.41 12.78
N THR A 39 1.18 -5.17 12.40
CA THR A 39 1.79 -6.20 13.24
C THR A 39 3.26 -5.85 13.45
N PHE A 40 3.74 -6.00 14.69
CA PHE A 40 5.15 -5.89 15.02
C PHE A 40 5.71 -7.28 15.31
N ASP A 41 6.77 -7.77 14.63
CA ASP A 41 7.29 -9.12 14.91
C ASP A 41 7.80 -9.24 16.35
N ASN A 42 8.37 -8.16 16.91
CA ASN A 42 8.86 -8.14 18.29
C ASN A 42 7.90 -7.42 19.25
N LYS A 43 6.71 -8.01 19.42
CA LYS A 43 5.58 -7.42 20.17
C LYS A 43 5.93 -6.88 21.56
N THR A 44 6.94 -7.41 22.25
CA THR A 44 7.38 -6.96 23.58
C THR A 44 8.09 -5.60 23.54
N ILE A 45 8.95 -5.37 22.54
CA ILE A 45 9.63 -4.08 22.31
C ILE A 45 8.62 -3.00 21.93
N PHE A 46 7.65 -3.36 21.10
CA PHE A 46 6.65 -2.44 20.56
C PHE A 46 5.41 -2.29 21.44
N SER A 47 5.42 -2.84 22.66
CA SER A 47 4.28 -2.79 23.59
C SER A 47 3.88 -1.36 24.00
N HIS A 48 4.80 -0.40 23.85
CA HIS A 48 4.57 1.02 24.13
C HIS A 48 4.39 1.89 22.87
N ILE A 49 4.39 1.30 21.67
CA ILE A 49 4.07 2.03 20.44
C ILE A 49 2.56 2.09 20.27
N SER A 50 2.02 3.31 20.21
CA SER A 50 0.64 3.51 19.76
C SER A 50 0.63 3.64 18.24
N VAL A 51 -0.31 2.95 17.61
CA VAL A 51 -0.55 3.00 16.17
C VAL A 51 -1.90 3.62 15.92
N SER A 52 -1.96 4.56 14.97
CA SER A 52 -3.22 5.11 14.48
C SER A 52 -3.23 5.16 12.97
N TYR A 53 -4.38 4.83 12.39
CA TYR A 53 -4.64 4.87 10.96
C TYR A 53 -6.06 5.39 10.70
N TYR A 54 -6.22 6.22 9.67
CA TYR A 54 -7.44 7.00 9.45
C TYR A 54 -8.52 6.28 8.62
N ASN A 55 -8.19 5.25 7.85
CA ASN A 55 -9.15 4.55 6.98
C ASN A 55 -9.32 3.09 7.39
N SER A 56 -10.54 2.62 7.65
CA SER A 56 -10.74 1.17 7.84
C SER A 56 -10.88 0.42 6.51
N SER A 57 -11.21 1.13 5.42
CA SER A 57 -11.46 0.53 4.10
C SER A 57 -10.89 1.35 2.96
N ILE A 58 -10.26 0.69 1.99
CA ILE A 58 -9.65 1.30 0.80
C ILE A 58 -10.23 0.60 -0.44
N SER A 59 -10.69 1.38 -1.42
CA SER A 59 -11.16 0.87 -2.71
C SER A 59 -10.29 1.42 -3.82
N ILE A 60 -9.56 0.54 -4.49
CA ILE A 60 -8.62 0.86 -5.58
C ILE A 60 -8.78 -0.13 -6.73
N HIS A 61 -8.24 0.18 -7.90
CA HIS A 61 -8.21 -0.77 -9.03
C HIS A 61 -6.95 -1.63 -9.00
N GLY A 62 -6.94 -2.70 -9.82
CA GLY A 62 -5.80 -3.61 -9.89
C GLY A 62 -4.53 -2.90 -10.34
N GLY A 63 -3.38 -3.28 -9.78
CA GLY A 63 -2.09 -2.66 -10.12
C GLY A 63 -1.91 -1.22 -9.65
N GLN A 64 -2.93 -0.59 -9.07
CA GLN A 64 -2.85 0.76 -8.53
C GLN A 64 -1.86 0.82 -7.35
N GLU A 65 -1.05 1.87 -7.30
CA GLU A 65 -0.26 2.19 -6.13
C GLU A 65 -1.08 3.03 -5.15
N TYR A 66 -0.95 2.76 -3.85
CA TYR A 66 -1.67 3.45 -2.80
C TYR A 66 -0.79 3.63 -1.57
N THR A 67 -0.80 4.84 -1.00
CA THR A 67 -0.04 5.19 0.20
C THR A 67 -0.90 5.00 1.45
N ILE A 68 -0.42 4.20 2.38
CA ILE A 68 -1.02 3.98 3.69
C ILE A 68 -0.20 4.77 4.73
N PRO A 69 -0.68 5.95 5.18
CA PRO A 69 0.00 6.74 6.21
C PRO A 69 -0.27 6.18 7.61
N ILE A 70 0.72 5.57 8.25
CA ILE A 70 0.60 4.97 9.59
C ILE A 70 1.26 5.90 10.61
N ASN A 71 0.51 6.46 11.54
CA ASN A 71 1.11 7.27 12.61
C ASN A 71 1.53 6.38 13.77
N LEU A 72 2.83 6.36 14.04
CA LEU A 72 3.48 5.64 15.13
C LEU A 72 3.92 6.64 16.20
N THR A 73 3.55 6.40 17.45
CA THR A 73 3.99 7.21 18.59
C THR A 73 4.70 6.34 19.61
N ASN A 74 5.92 6.72 19.99
CA ASN A 74 6.69 6.00 21.01
C ASN A 74 6.40 6.54 22.40
N ASN A 75 5.60 5.79 23.17
CA ASN A 75 5.28 6.10 24.56
C ASN A 75 6.18 5.35 25.56
N GLY A 76 7.20 4.64 25.07
CA GLY A 76 8.16 3.89 25.89
C GLY A 76 9.34 4.76 26.29
N LEU A 77 10.05 4.37 27.35
CA LEU A 77 11.17 5.15 27.90
C LEU A 77 12.44 5.15 27.02
N PHE A 78 12.53 4.22 26.08
CA PHE A 78 13.69 4.06 25.19
C PHE A 78 13.33 4.40 23.75
N SER A 79 14.32 4.82 22.98
CA SER A 79 14.20 4.98 21.53
C SER A 79 14.06 3.62 20.85
N ILE A 80 13.27 3.58 19.78
CA ILE A 80 13.04 2.38 18.97
C ILE A 80 13.55 2.63 17.56
N GLU A 81 14.43 1.78 17.07
CA GLU A 81 14.85 1.77 15.68
C GLU A 81 13.92 0.85 14.88
N ILE A 82 13.17 1.43 13.95
CA ILE A 82 12.42 0.69 12.94
C ILE A 82 13.44 0.28 11.86
N SER A 83 13.53 -1.02 11.58
CA SER A 83 14.54 -1.63 10.71
C SER A 83 13.99 -2.26 9.44
N SER A 84 12.70 -2.61 9.38
CA SER A 84 12.04 -3.00 8.14
C SER A 84 10.53 -2.86 8.18
N VAL A 85 9.93 -2.79 6.99
CA VAL A 85 8.49 -2.80 6.76
C VAL A 85 8.21 -3.77 5.62
N SER A 86 7.15 -4.58 5.73
CA SER A 86 6.66 -5.44 4.66
C SER A 86 5.13 -5.53 4.68
N VAL A 87 4.54 -6.07 3.62
CA VAL A 87 3.09 -6.22 3.49
C VAL A 87 2.70 -7.64 3.10
N SER A 88 1.51 -8.06 3.48
CA SER A 88 0.99 -9.39 3.16
C SER A 88 0.66 -9.54 1.68
N SER A 89 0.85 -10.75 1.16
CA SER A 89 0.31 -11.16 -0.14
C SER A 89 -1.22 -10.98 -0.16
N PRO A 90 -1.84 -10.57 -1.28
CA PRO A 90 -1.27 -10.44 -2.64
C PRO A 90 -0.72 -9.04 -2.97
N PHE A 91 -0.50 -8.20 -1.97
CA PHE A 91 0.05 -6.86 -2.17
C PHE A 91 1.58 -6.91 -2.25
N THR A 92 2.15 -5.93 -2.96
CA THR A 92 3.60 -5.76 -3.04
C THR A 92 3.97 -4.42 -2.42
N LEU A 93 5.01 -4.39 -1.59
CA LEU A 93 5.59 -3.14 -1.10
C LEU A 93 6.38 -2.48 -2.24
N VAL A 94 6.01 -1.24 -2.59
CA VAL A 94 6.73 -0.42 -3.56
C VAL A 94 7.82 0.39 -2.85
N SER A 95 7.45 1.05 -1.76
CA SER A 95 8.36 1.84 -0.93
C SER A 95 7.76 2.08 0.46
N ALA A 96 8.59 2.54 1.38
CA ALA A 96 8.18 3.03 2.69
C ALA A 96 8.99 4.31 3.04
N THR A 97 8.59 5.06 4.08
CA THR A 97 9.47 6.08 4.70
C THR A 97 10.87 5.50 4.92
N PRO A 98 11.97 6.25 4.68
CA PRO A 98 13.33 5.71 4.74
C PRO A 98 13.63 4.98 6.06
N ILE A 99 14.21 3.77 5.93
CA ILE A 99 14.54 2.85 7.01
C ILE A 99 16.06 2.54 6.92
N PRO A 100 16.80 2.44 8.05
CA PRO A 100 16.33 2.50 9.42
C PRO A 100 15.86 3.89 9.88
N TYR A 101 14.91 3.91 10.80
CA TYR A 101 14.39 5.13 11.42
C TYR A 101 14.36 5.00 12.94
N THR A 102 15.06 5.91 13.64
CA THR A 102 15.04 5.96 15.11
C THR A 102 13.92 6.86 15.60
N LEU A 103 12.91 6.25 16.20
CA LEU A 103 11.79 6.92 16.86
C LEU A 103 12.10 7.12 18.35
N GLY A 104 12.49 8.35 18.71
CA GLY A 104 12.81 8.72 20.09
C GLY A 104 11.62 8.66 21.05
N HIS A 105 11.89 8.66 22.35
CA HIS A 105 10.85 8.74 23.38
C HIS A 105 9.96 9.98 23.20
N GLY A 106 8.64 9.77 23.27
CA GLY A 106 7.61 10.81 23.11
C GLY A 106 7.45 11.32 21.68
N GLN A 107 8.24 10.82 20.72
CA GLN A 107 8.17 11.23 19.33
C GLN A 107 7.05 10.50 18.60
N SER A 108 6.54 11.16 17.56
CA SER A 108 5.63 10.56 16.59
C SER A 108 6.19 10.69 15.19
N VAL A 109 5.97 9.68 14.36
CA VAL A 109 6.35 9.66 12.94
C VAL A 109 5.20 9.10 12.12
N VAL A 110 5.04 9.63 10.91
CA VAL A 110 4.18 9.02 9.90
C VAL A 110 5.03 8.11 9.01
N LEU A 111 4.73 6.82 9.07
CA LEU A 111 5.28 5.82 8.16
C LEU A 111 4.37 5.72 6.94
N ASP A 112 4.81 6.28 5.81
CA ASP A 112 4.11 6.22 4.54
C ASP A 112 4.47 4.92 3.84
N VAL A 113 3.57 3.93 3.87
CA VAL A 113 3.76 2.62 3.23
C VAL A 113 3.08 2.63 1.87
N VAL A 114 3.86 2.61 0.79
CA VAL A 114 3.34 2.57 -0.58
C VAL A 114 3.20 1.12 -1.01
N ILE A 115 1.96 0.70 -1.23
CA ILE A 115 1.62 -0.64 -1.70
C ILE A 115 1.24 -0.60 -3.17
N LYS A 116 1.40 -1.73 -3.86
CA LYS A 116 0.83 -1.99 -5.17
C LYS A 116 -0.23 -3.09 -5.07
N ALA A 117 -1.42 -2.80 -5.58
CA ALA A 117 -2.52 -3.75 -5.65
C ALA A 117 -2.23 -4.88 -6.65
N PRO A 118 -2.77 -6.10 -6.43
CA PRO A 118 -2.65 -7.18 -7.40
C PRO A 118 -3.37 -6.83 -8.72
N MET A 119 -2.92 -7.41 -9.85
CA MET A 119 -3.63 -7.33 -11.14
C MET A 119 -4.76 -8.37 -11.20
N SER A 120 -5.58 -8.42 -10.15
CA SER A 120 -6.75 -9.28 -10.01
C SER A 120 -7.74 -8.66 -9.02
N SER A 121 -9.00 -9.07 -9.10
CA SER A 121 -9.99 -8.61 -8.11
C SER A 121 -9.68 -9.21 -6.74
N TYR A 122 -9.75 -8.40 -5.70
CA TYR A 122 -9.44 -8.79 -4.33
C TYR A 122 -10.44 -8.15 -3.35
N THR A 123 -10.82 -8.89 -2.31
CA THR A 123 -11.60 -8.35 -1.20
C THR A 123 -11.13 -9.00 0.10
N GLY A 124 -10.63 -8.20 1.03
CA GLY A 124 -10.06 -8.71 2.28
C GLY A 124 -9.18 -7.70 2.98
N ASN A 125 -8.40 -8.17 3.95
CA ASN A 125 -7.49 -7.36 4.75
C ASN A 125 -6.07 -7.33 4.20
N ILE A 126 -5.33 -6.28 4.54
CA ILE A 126 -3.88 -6.24 4.38
C ILE A 126 -3.23 -6.21 5.77
N ASP A 127 -2.19 -7.02 5.94
CA ASP A 127 -1.32 -6.96 7.10
C ASP A 127 -0.04 -6.22 6.71
N ILE A 128 0.38 -5.28 7.54
CA ILE A 128 1.62 -4.53 7.43
C ILE A 128 2.50 -4.94 8.61
N TYR A 129 3.65 -5.52 8.30
CA TYR A 129 4.61 -5.97 9.30
C TYR A 129 5.68 -4.89 9.48
N ILE A 130 5.95 -4.50 10.71
CA ILE A 130 6.95 -3.51 11.07
C ILE A 130 7.93 -4.14 12.06
N ASN A 131 9.23 -4.04 11.75
CA ASN A 131 10.29 -4.62 12.56
C ASN A 131 11.24 -3.57 13.09
N GLY A 132 11.88 -3.90 14.21
CA GLY A 132 12.80 -3.00 14.87
C GLY A 132 13.27 -3.48 16.24
N THR A 133 14.10 -2.67 16.87
CA THR A 133 14.76 -2.96 18.14
C THR A 133 14.84 -1.72 19.03
N ASN A 134 14.91 -1.90 20.35
CA ASN A 134 15.28 -0.81 21.24
C ASN A 134 16.73 -0.42 21.00
N THR A 135 17.01 0.87 20.96
CA THR A 135 18.37 1.41 21.01
C THR A 135 18.64 1.87 22.44
N LEU A 136 19.73 1.36 23.04
CA LEU A 136 20.21 1.75 24.37
C LEU A 136 20.74 3.19 24.39
#